data_AF-A0A2A4TIP3-F1
#
_entry.id   AF-A0A2A4TIP3-F1
#
_cell.length_a   1.000
_cell.length_b   1.000
_cell.length_c   1.000
_cell.angle_alpha   90.00
_cell.angle_beta   90.00
_cell.angle_gamma   90.00
#
_symmetry.space_group_name_H-M   'P 1'
#
loop_
_entity.id
_entity.type
_entity.pdbx_description
1 polymer ?
#
loop_
_entity_poly.entity_id
_entity_poly.type
_entity_poly.pdbx_seq_one_letter_code
_entity_poly.pdbx_strand_id
1 'polypeptide(L)'
;MATVLLRVQGAESTLLVTELTIDRILAEARAVGLKEFAVMRNGEEVINPDELVVQENDVFVILPADYEDVEITVDVANDSDDDPEDAPDNNGNHDA
;
A
#
# COMPACT_ATOMS: atom_id res chain seq x y z
N MET A 1 -12.50 -7.09 10.49
CA MET A 1 -11.51 -8.19 10.51
C MET A 1 -10.27 -7.61 9.88
N ALA A 2 -9.09 -7.82 10.48
CA ALA A 2 -7.89 -7.17 9.98
C ALA A 2 -7.45 -7.80 8.65
N THR A 3 -7.32 -6.96 7.63
CA THR A 3 -6.95 -7.36 6.26
C THR A 3 -5.71 -6.65 5.78
N VAL A 4 -5.06 -7.24 4.79
CA VAL A 4 -3.90 -6.71 4.07
C VAL A 4 -4.14 -6.77 2.58
N LEU A 5 -3.41 -5.95 1.83
CA LEU A 5 -3.40 -5.97 0.38
C LEU A 5 -2.13 -6.67 -0.11
N LEU A 6 -2.27 -7.71 -0.94
CA LEU A 6 -1.17 -8.34 -1.64
C LEU A 6 -1.25 -8.02 -3.13
N ARG A 7 -0.17 -7.47 -3.68
CA ARG A 7 -0.01 -7.17 -5.11
C ARG A 7 1.04 -8.07 -5.73
N VAL A 8 0.70 -8.71 -6.85
CA VAL A 8 1.61 -9.60 -7.59
C VAL A 8 1.42 -9.34 -9.08
N GLN A 9 2.45 -8.86 -9.78
CA GLN A 9 2.42 -8.62 -11.24
C GLN A 9 1.19 -7.81 -11.72
N GLY A 10 0.78 -6.80 -10.93
CA GLY A 10 -0.39 -5.96 -11.23
C GLY A 10 -1.75 -6.54 -10.83
N ALA A 11 -1.81 -7.77 -10.32
CA ALA A 11 -3.00 -8.31 -9.68
C ALA A 11 -3.04 -7.93 -8.20
N GLU A 12 -4.22 -7.58 -7.69
CA GLU A 12 -4.44 -7.23 -6.28
C GLU A 12 -5.29 -8.29 -5.59
N SER A 13 -4.98 -8.60 -4.33
CA SER A 13 -5.73 -9.55 -3.53
C SER A 13 -5.80 -9.08 -2.09
N THR A 14 -7.02 -9.01 -1.55
CA THR A 14 -7.24 -8.71 -0.13
C THR A 14 -7.27 -10.01 0.65
N LEU A 15 -6.41 -10.13 1.66
CA LEU A 15 -6.26 -11.32 2.50
C LEU A 15 -6.46 -10.94 3.97
N LEU A 16 -6.87 -11.88 4.82
CA LEU A 16 -6.81 -11.66 6.26
C LEU A 16 -5.34 -11.60 6.71
N VAL A 17 -5.06 -10.83 7.75
CA VAL A 17 -3.71 -10.76 8.37
C VAL A 17 -3.19 -12.15 8.72
N THR A 18 -4.08 -13.06 9.16
CA THR A 18 -3.74 -14.44 9.53
C THR A 18 -3.45 -15.35 8.33
N GLU A 19 -3.86 -14.97 7.12
CA GLU A 19 -3.67 -15.75 5.90
C GLU A 19 -2.40 -15.34 5.14
N LEU A 20 -1.91 -14.12 5.36
CA LEU A 20 -0.67 -13.65 4.77
C LEU A 20 0.53 -14.23 5.51
N THR A 21 1.02 -15.36 5.00
CA THR A 21 2.19 -16.07 5.51
C THR A 21 3.29 -16.13 4.45
N ILE A 22 4.52 -16.44 4.86
CA ILE A 22 5.63 -16.67 3.93
C ILE A 22 5.27 -17.75 2.89
N ASP A 23 4.60 -18.83 3.31
CA ASP A 23 4.17 -19.90 2.40
C ASP A 23 3.16 -19.38 1.37
N ARG A 24 2.23 -18.52 1.79
CA ARG A 24 1.28 -17.84 0.89
C ARG A 24 2.01 -16.96 -0.12
N ILE A 25 2.96 -16.13 0.33
CA ILE A 25 3.76 -15.26 -0.56
C ILE A 25 4.54 -16.10 -1.58
N LEU A 26 5.19 -17.18 -1.15
CA LEU A 26 5.90 -18.12 -2.02
C LEU A 26 4.98 -18.79 -3.04
N ALA A 27 3.77 -19.19 -2.61
CA ALA A 27 2.79 -19.81 -3.48
C ALA A 27 2.32 -18.84 -4.57
N GLU A 28 2.06 -17.58 -4.22
CA GLU A 28 1.64 -16.56 -5.18
C GLU A 28 2.77 -16.20 -6.16
N ALA A 29 4.01 -16.05 -5.68
CA ALA A 29 5.17 -15.83 -6.55
C ALA A 29 5.37 -17.00 -7.53
N ARG A 30 5.21 -18.25 -7.08
CA ARG A 30 5.29 -19.43 -7.94
C ARG A 30 4.14 -19.52 -8.93
N ALA A 31 2.94 -19.09 -8.54
CA ALA A 31 1.77 -19.09 -9.42
C ALA A 31 1.97 -18.18 -10.63
N VAL A 32 2.72 -17.08 -10.46
CA VAL A 32 3.10 -16.17 -11.55
C VAL A 32 4.44 -16.52 -12.21
N GLY A 33 5.07 -17.64 -11.85
CA GLY A 33 6.29 -18.14 -12.47
C GLY A 33 7.59 -17.47 -12.01
N LEU A 34 7.58 -16.74 -10.89
CA LEU A 34 8.77 -16.11 -10.32
C LEU A 34 9.61 -17.15 -9.56
N LYS A 35 10.89 -17.25 -9.92
CA LYS A 35 11.89 -18.06 -9.21
C LYS A 35 12.65 -17.26 -8.16
N GLU A 36 12.89 -16.00 -8.46
CA GLU A 36 13.57 -15.02 -7.62
C GLU A 36 12.72 -13.74 -7.65
N PHE A 37 12.45 -13.18 -6.47
CA PHE A 37 11.54 -12.05 -6.30
C PHE A 37 11.91 -11.24 -5.07
N ALA A 38 11.58 -9.96 -5.09
CA ALA A 38 11.61 -9.07 -3.93
C ALA A 38 10.20 -8.93 -3.34
N VAL A 39 10.14 -8.70 -2.03
CA VAL A 39 8.88 -8.41 -1.33
C VAL A 39 8.99 -7.03 -0.70
N MET A 40 8.11 -6.13 -1.11
CA MET A 40 7.97 -4.81 -0.51
C MET A 40 6.80 -4.82 0.47
N ARG A 41 6.96 -4.18 1.63
CA ARG A 41 5.89 -3.89 2.59
C ARG A 41 5.81 -2.38 2.77
N ASN A 42 4.66 -1.79 2.43
CA ASN A 42 4.42 -0.34 2.54
C ASN A 42 5.51 0.53 1.88
N GLY A 43 6.14 0.02 0.81
CA GLY A 43 7.24 0.70 0.12
C GLY A 43 8.64 0.43 0.67
N GLU A 44 8.78 -0.36 1.73
CA GLU A 44 10.07 -0.81 2.27
C GLU A 44 10.36 -2.26 1.89
N GLU A 45 11.59 -2.58 1.50
CA GLU A 45 11.99 -3.94 1.14
C GLU A 45 12.12 -4.83 2.38
N VAL A 46 11.52 -6.01 2.33
CA VAL A 46 11.68 -7.06 3.35
C VAL A 46 12.87 -7.92 2.98
N ILE A 47 14.02 -7.66 3.60
CA ILE A 47 15.30 -8.35 3.30
C ILE A 47 15.28 -9.79 3.80
N ASN A 48 14.74 -10.02 5.01
CA ASN A 48 14.69 -11.35 5.63
C ASN A 48 13.26 -11.78 5.97
N PRO A 49 12.94 -13.08 5.87
CA PRO A 49 11.61 -13.58 6.21
C PRO A 49 11.25 -13.37 7.69
N ASP A 50 12.24 -13.34 8.58
CA ASP A 50 12.03 -13.06 10.02
C ASP A 50 11.60 -11.61 10.30
N GLU A 51 11.80 -10.69 9.35
CA GLU A 51 11.38 -9.29 9.46
C GLU A 51 9.94 -9.08 8.94
N LEU A 52 9.29 -10.13 8.41
CA LEU A 52 7.92 -10.07 7.95
C LEU A 52 6.95 -9.94 9.14
N VAL A 53 6.60 -8.70 9.46
CA VAL A 53 5.55 -8.37 10.44
C VAL A 53 4.31 -7.93 9.68
N VAL A 54 3.21 -8.68 9.80
CA VAL A 54 1.95 -8.38 9.10
C VAL A 54 1.00 -7.63 10.02
N GLN A 55 0.55 -6.45 9.59
CA GLN A 55 -0.38 -5.59 10.32
C GLN A 55 -1.60 -5.23 9.46
N GLU A 56 -2.68 -4.80 10.12
CA GLU A 56 -3.88 -4.35 9.41
C GLU A 56 -3.55 -3.18 8.47
N ASN A 57 -4.12 -3.21 7.26
CA ASN A 57 -3.92 -2.23 6.20
C ASN A 57 -2.51 -2.19 5.58
N ASP A 58 -1.65 -3.15 5.90
CA ASP A 58 -0.36 -3.29 5.20
C ASP A 58 -0.57 -3.61 3.72
N VAL A 59 0.30 -3.04 2.89
CA VAL A 59 0.39 -3.31 1.45
C VAL A 59 1.67 -4.08 1.16
N PHE A 60 1.52 -5.30 0.66
CA PHE A 60 2.62 -6.15 0.23
C PHE A 60 2.68 -6.19 -1.29
N VAL A 61 3.88 -6.09 -1.86
CA VAL A 61 4.10 -6.15 -3.31
C VAL A 61 5.18 -7.17 -3.61
N ILE A 62 4.88 -8.15 -4.45
CA ILE A 62 5.83 -9.13 -4.99
C ILE A 62 6.32 -8.63 -6.34
N LEU A 63 7.62 -8.41 -6.46
CA LEU A 63 8.29 -7.90 -7.65
C LEU A 63 9.31 -8.93 -8.17
N PRO A 64 9.56 -9.02 -9.48
CA PRO A 64 10.67 -9.82 -10.00
C PRO A 64 12.01 -9.39 -9.41
N ALA A 65 12.99 -10.30 -9.28
CA ALA A 65 14.33 -9.91 -8.78
C ALA A 65 15.12 -9.01 -9.75
N ASP A 66 14.75 -8.98 -11.04
CA ASP A 66 15.38 -8.17 -12.09
C ASP A 66 14.73 -6.77 -12.20
N TYR A 67 14.00 -6.34 -11.17
CA TYR A 67 13.27 -5.07 -11.21
C TYR A 67 14.25 -3.90 -11.03
N GLU A 68 14.63 -3.27 -12.14
CA GLU A 68 15.31 -1.97 -12.13
C GLU A 68 14.33 -0.93 -11.55
N ASP A 69 14.71 -0.29 -10.44
CA ASP A 69 14.05 0.86 -9.76
C ASP A 69 12.99 1.57 -10.62
N VAL A 70 11.74 1.10 -10.57
CA VAL A 70 10.62 1.97 -10.92
C VAL A 70 10.07 2.51 -9.62
N GLU A 71 10.21 3.84 -9.47
CA GLU A 71 9.58 4.62 -8.41
C GLU A 71 8.14 4.12 -8.22
N ILE A 72 7.87 3.49 -7.09
CA ILE A 72 6.52 3.14 -6.68
C ILE A 72 5.84 4.48 -6.34
N THR A 73 5.26 5.13 -7.34
CA THR A 73 4.40 6.31 -7.12
C THR A 73 3.11 5.80 -6.49
N VAL A 74 3.06 5.78 -5.16
CA VAL A 74 1.80 5.63 -4.44
C VAL A 74 1.03 6.93 -4.66
N ASP A 75 0.17 6.95 -5.68
CA ASP A 75 -0.81 8.02 -5.85
C ASP A 75 -1.86 7.85 -4.75
N VAL A 76 -1.64 8.49 -3.60
CA VAL A 76 -2.63 8.62 -2.54
C VAL A 76 -3.67 9.63 -3.01
N ALA A 77 -4.42 9.31 -4.06
CA ALA A 77 -5.66 10.00 -4.39
C ALA A 77 -6.76 9.56 -3.41
N ASN A 78 -6.58 9.87 -2.13
CA ASN A 78 -7.66 9.89 -1.15
C ASN A 78 -7.31 10.70 0.11
N ASP A 79 -6.80 11.92 -0.05
CA ASP A 79 -6.87 12.92 1.03
C ASP A 79 -8.07 13.83 0.74
N SER A 80 -9.21 13.41 1.32
CA SER A 80 -10.39 14.16 1.73
C SER A 80 -10.74 15.46 0.99
N ASP A 81 -11.94 15.46 0.39
CA ASP A 81 -12.72 16.62 -0.04
C ASP A 81 -12.44 17.91 0.77
N ASP A 82 -11.94 18.89 0.02
CA ASP A 82 -11.98 20.33 0.27
C ASP A 82 -13.42 20.77 0.60
N ASP A 83 -13.70 21.14 1.86
CA ASP A 83 -14.78 22.07 2.18
C ASP A 83 -14.17 23.24 2.96
N PRO A 84 -13.82 24.35 2.29
CA PRO A 84 -13.32 25.53 2.96
C PRO A 84 -14.48 26.17 3.75
N GLU A 85 -14.29 26.28 5.06
CA GLU A 85 -15.14 27.08 5.95
C GLU A 85 -15.18 28.55 5.49
N ASP A 86 -16.12 28.92 4.60
CA ASP A 86 -16.47 30.31 4.35
C ASP A 86 -17.53 30.75 5.37
N ALA A 87 -17.07 31.05 6.59
CA ALA A 87 -17.87 31.83 7.52
C ALA A 87 -17.97 33.26 6.96
N PRO A 88 -19.17 33.81 6.69
CA PRO A 88 -19.27 35.20 6.29
C PRO A 88 -18.82 36.10 7.45
N ASP A 89 -17.68 36.77 7.27
CA ASP A 89 -17.17 37.83 8.14
C ASP A 89 -18.19 38.98 8.18
N ASN A 90 -19.05 38.93 9.19
CA ASN A 90 -19.91 40.04 9.57
C ASN A 90 -19.13 40.95 10.53
N ASN A 91 -18.43 41.93 9.98
CA ASN A 91 -18.03 43.12 10.71
C ASN A 91 -18.30 44.38 9.88
N GLY A 92 -19.08 45.28 10.47
CA GLY A 92 -19.60 46.46 9.80
C GLY A 92 -18.67 47.67 9.78
N ASN A 93 -19.22 48.70 9.14
CA ASN A 93 -18.98 50.13 9.37
C ASN A 93 -17.82 50.78 8.61
N HIS A 94 -18.16 51.47 7.51
CA HIS A 94 -17.52 52.75 7.19
C HIS A 94 -18.49 53.71 6.49
N ASP A 95 -18.74 54.83 7.18
CA ASP A 95 -19.28 56.13 6.83
C ASP A 95 -19.58 56.46 5.35
N ALA A 96 -20.78 57.04 5.13
CA ALA A 96 -21.02 58.17 4.22
C ALA A 96 -22.30 58.93 4.61
#